data_AF-A0A5B6ZWW8-F1
#
_entry.id   AF-A0A5B6ZWW8-F1
#
_cell.length_a   1.000
_cell.length_b   1.000
_cell.length_c   1.000
_cell.angle_alpha   90.00
_cell.angle_beta   90.00
_cell.angle_gamma   90.00
#
_symmetry.space_group_name_H-M   'P 1'
#
loop_
_entity.id
_entity.type
_entity.pdbx_description
1 polymer ?
#
loop_
_entity_poly.entity_id
_entity_poly.type
_entity_poly.pdbx_seq_one_letter_code
_entity_poly.pdbx_strand_id
1 'polypeptide(L)'
;IRSLNELRLGSAENLGSVAGKLGAAVEANIQFQSQVVAGMATSNGEGASIEDPSAPQNLPMDGAEWVELFVREMMSASNMDDARARASRALEVLEKSICARSTAEAAQSFQQENIMLKEQLEALIHENTILKRAVSIQHERQKEFEDRSQELHHLKQLVSQYQEQLRTLEVDNYALTMHLKQAQQSNSIPGRFHPDVF
;
A
#
# COMPACT_ATOMS: atom_id res chain seq x y z
N ILE A 1 -3.44 13.33 26.05
CA ILE A 1 -3.37 12.75 24.68
C ILE A 1 -4.80 12.43 24.29
N ARG A 2 -5.39 13.20 23.37
CA ARG A 2 -6.81 13.04 22.95
C ARG A 2 -6.93 11.81 22.04
N SER A 3 -7.97 10.99 22.23
CA SER A 3 -8.12 9.74 21.49
C SER A 3 -8.73 9.97 20.10
N LEU A 4 -8.37 9.09 19.16
CA LEU A 4 -8.72 9.11 17.73
C LEU A 4 -10.23 9.06 17.39
N ASN A 5 -11.12 9.08 18.38
CA ASN A 5 -12.57 8.92 18.19
C ASN A 5 -13.32 10.25 17.99
N GLU A 6 -12.66 11.40 18.12
CA GLU A 6 -13.33 12.72 18.04
C GLU A 6 -13.48 13.28 16.61
N LEU A 7 -12.92 12.65 15.56
CA LEU A 7 -12.86 13.26 14.22
C LEU A 7 -13.81 12.73 13.15
N ARG A 8 -14.69 11.76 13.44
CA ARG A 8 -15.67 11.27 12.43
C ARG A 8 -17.05 10.91 12.98
N LEU A 9 -17.69 11.85 13.67
CA LEU A 9 -19.16 11.84 13.82
C LEU A 9 -19.74 13.08 13.14
N GLY A 10 -20.28 12.88 11.94
CA GLY A 10 -21.04 13.87 11.19
C GLY A 10 -21.72 13.24 9.99
N SER A 11 -22.93 12.66 10.21
CA SER A 11 -24.00 12.37 9.25
C SER A 11 -23.68 11.43 8.05
N ALA A 12 -24.44 10.39 7.70
CA ALA A 12 -25.86 10.15 7.89
C ALA A 12 -26.15 8.64 7.95
N GLU A 13 -26.97 8.30 8.94
CA GLU A 13 -28.14 7.42 8.89
C GLU A 13 -28.27 6.36 7.77
N ASN A 14 -28.43 5.12 8.25
CA ASN A 14 -29.49 4.20 7.86
C ASN A 14 -29.35 3.44 6.52
N LEU A 15 -28.89 2.17 6.63
CA LEU A 15 -29.60 1.04 6.06
C LEU A 15 -29.12 -0.28 6.69
N GLY A 16 -29.99 -0.83 7.54
CA GLY A 16 -30.47 -2.21 7.44
C GLY A 16 -29.45 -3.35 7.41
N SER A 17 -29.17 -3.89 8.59
CA SER A 17 -29.12 -5.32 8.92
C SER A 17 -29.41 -6.31 7.77
N VAL A 18 -28.39 -7.09 7.37
CA VAL A 18 -28.52 -8.54 7.19
C VAL A 18 -27.24 -9.21 7.69
N ALA A 19 -27.30 -9.75 8.90
CA ALA A 19 -26.39 -10.79 9.35
C ALA A 19 -26.74 -12.09 8.61
N GLY A 20 -25.79 -12.62 7.85
CA GLY A 20 -26.00 -13.82 7.04
C GLY A 20 -24.69 -14.47 6.61
N LYS A 21 -23.97 -15.00 7.59
CA LYS A 21 -23.07 -16.17 7.52
C LYS A 21 -22.75 -16.70 6.10
N LEU A 22 -21.53 -16.47 5.63
CA LEU A 22 -20.83 -17.39 4.74
C LEU A 22 -19.32 -17.20 4.92
N GLY A 23 -18.72 -18.18 5.59
CA GLY A 23 -17.29 -18.36 5.60
C GLY A 23 -16.82 -19.04 4.32
N ALA A 24 -15.50 -19.04 4.18
CA ALA A 24 -14.68 -19.74 3.20
C ALA A 24 -14.48 -19.06 1.83
N ALA A 25 -13.19 -18.85 1.55
CA ALA A 25 -12.55 -18.76 0.24
C ALA A 25 -12.82 -17.51 -0.61
N VAL A 26 -11.93 -16.51 -0.51
CA VAL A 26 -11.42 -15.78 -1.68
C VAL A 26 -9.95 -15.41 -1.45
N GLU A 27 -9.06 -16.39 -1.61
CA GLU A 27 -7.73 -16.11 -2.16
C GLU A 27 -7.82 -16.39 -3.66
N ALA A 28 -7.86 -15.33 -4.46
CA ALA A 28 -7.67 -15.38 -5.91
C ALA A 28 -7.08 -14.04 -6.32
N ASN A 29 -5.78 -14.02 -6.66
CA ASN A 29 -5.28 -14.22 -8.02
C ASN A 29 -5.14 -12.88 -8.76
N ILE A 30 -3.92 -12.34 -8.79
CA ILE A 30 -3.48 -11.45 -9.87
C ILE A 30 -2.02 -11.80 -10.20
N GLN A 31 -1.86 -12.82 -11.04
CA GLN A 31 -0.68 -13.05 -11.85
C GLN A 31 -1.01 -12.55 -13.27
N PHE A 32 -0.49 -11.37 -13.65
CA PHE A 32 -0.55 -10.92 -15.04
C PHE A 32 0.79 -11.23 -15.72
N GLN A 33 0.76 -12.27 -16.55
CA GLN A 33 1.73 -12.54 -17.61
C GLN A 33 1.57 -11.47 -18.71
N SER A 34 2.69 -10.86 -19.10
CA SER A 34 2.81 -10.07 -20.31
C SER A 34 3.21 -11.01 -21.46
N GLN A 35 2.23 -11.41 -22.29
CA GLN A 35 2.52 -12.01 -23.60
C GLN A 35 1.32 -11.89 -24.54
N VAL A 36 1.29 -10.81 -25.33
CA VAL A 36 0.50 -10.63 -26.55
C VAL A 36 1.26 -9.59 -27.39
N VAL A 37 1.59 -9.71 -28.67
CA VAL A 37 1.30 -10.64 -29.77
C VAL A 37 2.43 -10.40 -30.79
N ALA A 38 3.14 -11.43 -31.22
CA ALA A 38 4.01 -11.37 -32.40
C ALA A 38 3.63 -12.53 -33.32
N GLY A 39 2.91 -12.20 -34.38
CA GLY A 39 2.58 -13.14 -35.45
C GLY A 39 1.39 -12.63 -36.25
N MET A 40 1.65 -12.13 -37.46
CA MET A 40 1.13 -12.73 -38.70
C MET A 40 1.67 -11.96 -39.91
N ALA A 41 2.38 -12.67 -40.78
CA ALA A 41 2.76 -12.25 -42.11
C ALA A 41 1.68 -12.69 -43.11
N THR A 42 1.17 -11.78 -43.93
CA THR A 42 0.49 -12.02 -45.21
C THR A 42 0.68 -10.76 -46.08
N SER A 43 1.48 -10.83 -47.14
CA SER A 43 1.05 -11.04 -48.54
C SER A 43 0.58 -9.78 -49.29
N ASN A 44 1.44 -9.36 -50.21
CA ASN A 44 1.21 -8.82 -51.56
C ASN A 44 0.57 -7.43 -51.79
N GLY A 45 1.26 -6.66 -52.64
CA GLY A 45 0.62 -6.08 -53.83
C GLY A 45 0.82 -4.58 -54.03
N GLU A 46 1.65 -4.26 -55.02
CA GLU A 46 1.62 -3.08 -55.91
C GLU A 46 1.72 -1.66 -55.33
N GLY A 47 2.64 -0.88 -55.91
CA GLY A 47 2.58 0.57 -55.91
C GLY A 47 3.93 1.24 -55.76
N ALA A 48 4.77 1.15 -56.79
CA ALA A 48 5.90 2.04 -56.96
C ALA A 48 5.38 3.48 -56.97
N SER A 49 5.45 4.16 -55.81
CA SER A 49 5.24 5.59 -55.73
C SER A 49 6.56 6.24 -56.13
N ILE A 50 6.55 6.80 -57.33
CA ILE A 50 7.59 7.63 -57.91
C ILE A 50 8.08 8.61 -56.85
N GLU A 51 9.34 8.45 -56.43
CA GLU A 51 10.07 9.47 -55.71
C GLU A 51 10.13 10.71 -56.62
N ASP A 52 9.34 11.73 -56.28
CA ASP A 52 9.54 13.08 -56.79
C ASP A 52 10.67 13.72 -55.97
N PRO A 53 11.88 13.92 -56.53
CA PRO A 53 13.02 14.37 -55.77
C PRO A 53 13.05 15.90 -55.79
N SER A 54 12.20 16.55 -55.02
CA SER A 54 12.22 18.02 -54.87
C SER A 54 11.54 18.48 -53.58
N ALA A 55 12.15 18.17 -52.44
CA ALA A 55 11.86 18.88 -51.19
C ALA A 55 13.19 19.24 -50.50
N PRO A 56 13.53 20.53 -50.34
CA PRO A 56 14.54 20.90 -49.35
C PRO A 56 13.93 20.64 -47.97
N GLN A 57 14.36 19.55 -47.33
CA GLN A 57 13.94 19.09 -46.00
C GLN A 57 14.50 19.95 -44.85
N ASN A 58 14.40 21.27 -44.95
CA ASN A 58 14.63 22.18 -43.82
C ASN A 58 13.45 23.13 -43.79
N LEU A 59 12.33 22.65 -43.25
CA LEU A 59 11.16 23.50 -43.02
C LEU A 59 11.51 24.57 -41.99
N PRO A 60 11.19 25.85 -42.26
CA PRO A 60 11.45 26.93 -41.33
C PRO A 60 10.89 26.58 -39.94
N MET A 61 11.72 26.71 -38.92
CA MET A 61 11.36 26.25 -37.58
C MET A 61 10.71 27.37 -36.77
N ASP A 62 11.07 28.62 -37.07
CA ASP A 62 10.55 29.82 -36.42
C ASP A 62 9.66 30.67 -37.34
N GLY A 63 8.76 31.45 -36.74
CA GLY A 63 7.82 32.31 -37.45
C GLY A 63 8.51 33.38 -38.32
N ALA A 64 9.66 33.89 -37.89
CA ALA A 64 10.44 34.85 -38.66
C ALA A 64 10.96 34.25 -39.99
N GLU A 65 11.46 33.02 -39.95
CA GLU A 65 11.96 32.31 -41.13
C GLU A 65 10.82 32.00 -42.12
N TRP A 66 9.62 31.68 -41.62
CA TRP A 66 8.41 31.53 -42.44
C TRP A 66 8.01 32.83 -43.15
N VAL A 67 8.06 33.96 -42.44
CA VAL A 67 7.78 35.28 -43.02
C VAL A 67 8.77 35.62 -44.11
N GLU A 68 10.07 35.40 -43.88
CA GLU A 68 11.11 35.65 -44.89
C GLU A 68 10.95 34.76 -46.12
N LEU A 69 10.66 33.47 -45.93
CA LEU A 69 10.42 32.53 -47.03
C LEU A 69 9.17 32.93 -47.83
N PHE A 70 8.09 33.33 -47.14
CA PHE A 70 6.85 33.75 -47.77
C PHE A 70 7.03 35.03 -48.60
N VAL A 71 7.71 36.05 -48.05
CA VAL A 71 8.01 37.30 -48.77
C VAL A 71 8.92 37.04 -49.98
N ARG A 72 9.93 36.18 -49.83
CA ARG A 72 10.84 35.80 -50.92
C ARG A 72 10.11 35.11 -52.07
N GLU A 73 9.22 34.16 -51.76
CA GLU A 73 8.39 33.47 -52.74
C GLU A 73 7.50 34.45 -53.52
N MET A 74 6.84 35.39 -52.82
CA MET A 74 6.01 36.40 -53.48
C MET A 74 6.81 37.38 -54.34
N MET A 75 8.00 37.81 -53.88
CA MET A 75 8.87 38.73 -54.63
C MET A 75 9.43 38.10 -55.92
N SER A 76 9.44 36.76 -56.01
CA SER A 76 9.86 36.03 -57.21
C SER A 76 8.73 35.70 -58.18
N ALA A 77 7.49 36.08 -57.86
CA ALA A 77 6.33 35.79 -58.70
C ALA A 77 6.34 36.61 -59.99
N SER A 78 5.95 35.98 -61.10
CA SER A 78 5.94 36.64 -62.42
C SER A 78 4.70 37.50 -62.66
N ASN A 79 3.60 37.22 -61.95
CA ASN A 79 2.35 37.96 -61.99
C ASN A 79 1.51 37.66 -60.73
N MET A 80 0.35 38.30 -60.61
CA MET A 80 -0.52 38.19 -59.44
C MET A 80 -1.12 36.79 -59.24
N ASP A 81 -1.41 36.06 -60.32
CA ASP A 81 -1.97 34.71 -60.21
C ASP A 81 -0.89 33.69 -59.77
N ASP A 82 0.34 33.85 -60.25
CA ASP A 82 1.52 33.10 -59.76
C ASP A 82 1.79 33.39 -58.27
N ALA A 83 1.74 34.66 -57.86
CA ALA A 83 1.87 35.05 -56.45
C ALA A 83 0.78 34.41 -55.58
N ARG A 84 -0.47 34.34 -56.05
CA ARG A 84 -1.58 33.68 -55.33
C ARG A 84 -1.36 32.17 -55.22
N ALA A 85 -0.91 31.52 -56.30
CA ALA A 85 -0.61 30.09 -56.29
C ALA A 85 0.53 29.75 -55.34
N ARG A 86 1.60 30.56 -55.33
CA ARG A 86 2.73 30.43 -54.39
C ARG A 86 2.31 30.65 -52.95
N ALA A 87 1.52 31.70 -52.68
CA ALA A 87 1.00 31.98 -51.35
C ALA A 87 0.13 30.83 -50.82
N SER A 88 -0.77 30.28 -51.66
CA SER A 88 -1.59 29.13 -51.30
C SER A 88 -0.74 27.92 -50.93
N ARG A 89 0.28 27.62 -51.73
CA ARG A 89 1.20 26.49 -51.47
C ARG A 89 1.99 26.70 -50.18
N ALA A 90 2.55 27.89 -49.98
CA ALA A 90 3.34 28.20 -48.79
C ALA A 90 2.50 28.11 -47.50
N LEU A 91 1.24 28.58 -47.53
CA LEU A 91 0.32 28.48 -46.40
C LEU A 91 -0.12 27.03 -46.13
N GLU A 92 -0.33 26.21 -47.16
CA GLU A 92 -0.65 24.79 -46.99
C GLU A 92 0.50 24.03 -46.32
N VAL A 93 1.74 24.32 -46.72
CA VAL A 93 2.93 23.71 -46.09
C VAL A 93 3.08 24.20 -44.64
N LEU A 94 2.82 25.49 -44.38
CA LEU A 94 2.82 26.04 -43.02
C LEU A 94 1.77 25.34 -42.15
N GLU A 95 0.53 25.19 -42.61
CA GLU A 95 -0.55 24.50 -41.89
C GLU A 95 -0.16 23.06 -41.55
N LYS A 96 0.36 22.31 -42.53
CA LYS A 96 0.86 20.95 -42.32
C LYS A 96 1.98 20.91 -41.28
N SER A 97 2.90 21.88 -41.31
CA SER A 97 4.01 21.97 -40.36
C SER A 97 3.54 22.27 -38.93
N ILE A 98 2.55 23.16 -38.78
CA ILE A 98 1.95 23.51 -37.48
C ILE A 98 1.19 22.31 -36.92
N CYS A 99 0.36 21.65 -37.75
CA CYS A 99 -0.41 20.48 -37.35
C CYS A 99 0.51 19.33 -36.91
N ALA A 100 1.55 19.03 -37.69
CA ALA A 100 2.52 17.98 -37.36
C ALA A 100 3.25 18.28 -36.04
N ARG A 101 3.69 19.52 -35.85
CA ARG A 101 4.38 19.96 -34.63
C ARG A 101 3.47 19.91 -33.40
N SER A 102 2.29 20.49 -33.49
CA SER A 102 1.30 20.47 -32.41
C SER A 102 0.93 19.04 -32.01
N THR A 103 0.75 18.16 -32.99
CA THR A 103 0.48 16.73 -32.74
C THR A 103 1.66 16.05 -32.05
N ALA A 104 2.89 16.32 -32.50
CA ALA A 104 4.09 15.75 -31.89
C ALA A 104 4.31 16.25 -30.45
N GLU A 105 4.11 17.55 -30.21
CA GLU A 105 4.18 18.16 -28.86
C GLU A 105 3.12 17.57 -27.93
N ALA A 106 1.88 17.41 -28.40
CA ALA A 106 0.82 16.78 -27.61
C ALA A 106 1.15 15.32 -27.28
N ALA A 107 1.66 14.56 -28.25
CA ALA A 107 2.08 13.18 -28.03
C ALA A 107 3.24 13.08 -27.05
N GLN A 108 4.24 13.96 -27.15
CA GLN A 108 5.38 14.03 -26.25
C GLN A 108 4.93 14.38 -24.82
N SER A 109 4.10 15.42 -24.66
CA SER A 109 3.55 15.82 -23.36
C SER A 109 2.78 14.67 -22.71
N PHE A 110 1.92 13.99 -23.48
CA PHE A 110 1.17 12.85 -22.99
C PHE A 110 2.08 11.68 -22.58
N GLN A 111 3.11 11.38 -23.36
CA GLN A 111 4.10 10.35 -23.02
C GLN A 111 4.86 10.68 -21.74
N GLN A 112 5.28 11.94 -21.57
CA GLN A 112 5.99 12.39 -20.39
C GLN A 112 5.10 12.31 -19.13
N GLU A 113 3.86 12.75 -19.21
CA GLU A 113 2.89 12.62 -18.13
C GLU A 113 2.62 11.14 -17.79
N ASN A 114 2.49 10.28 -18.81
CA ASN A 114 2.28 8.85 -18.60
C ASN A 114 3.45 8.18 -17.86
N ILE A 115 4.69 8.54 -18.19
CA ILE A 115 5.89 8.06 -17.49
C ILE A 115 5.86 8.53 -16.03
N MET A 116 5.65 9.82 -15.81
CA MET A 116 5.59 10.40 -14.46
C MET A 116 4.50 9.75 -13.59
N LEU A 117 3.31 9.50 -14.15
CA LEU A 117 2.22 8.83 -13.45
C LEU A 117 2.54 7.36 -13.13
N LYS A 118 3.24 6.65 -14.03
CA LYS A 118 3.70 5.28 -13.78
C LYS A 118 4.73 5.23 -12.65
N GLU A 119 5.69 6.14 -12.64
CA GLU A 119 6.70 6.24 -11.58
C GLU A 119 6.05 6.52 -10.21
N GLN A 120 5.08 7.45 -10.16
CA GLN A 120 4.32 7.72 -8.93
C GLN A 120 3.51 6.50 -8.47
N LEU A 121 2.87 5.79 -9.40
CA LEU A 121 2.12 4.58 -9.09
C LEU A 121 3.03 3.48 -8.51
N GLU A 122 4.21 3.28 -9.10
CA GLU A 122 5.20 2.32 -8.60
C GLU A 122 5.69 2.69 -7.19
N ALA A 123 5.96 3.97 -6.94
CA ALA A 123 6.32 4.46 -5.61
C ALA A 123 5.20 4.18 -4.58
N LEU A 124 3.95 4.47 -4.91
CA LEU A 124 2.80 4.18 -4.05
C LEU A 124 2.62 2.69 -3.77
N ILE A 125 2.83 1.83 -4.78
CA ILE A 125 2.78 0.37 -4.60
C ILE A 125 3.88 -0.10 -3.65
N HIS A 126 5.08 0.46 -3.78
CA HIS A 126 6.20 0.15 -2.89
C HIS A 126 5.91 0.57 -1.45
N GLU A 127 5.43 1.80 -1.24
CA GLU A 127 5.03 2.30 0.08
C GLU A 127 3.90 1.45 0.69
N ASN A 128 2.89 1.09 -0.11
CA ASN A 128 1.79 0.22 0.35
C ASN A 128 2.30 -1.14 0.82
N THR A 129 3.33 -1.68 0.16
CA THR A 129 3.96 -2.95 0.54
C THR A 129 4.72 -2.81 1.87
N ILE A 130 5.45 -1.72 2.06
CA ILE A 130 6.13 -1.42 3.34
C ILE A 130 5.10 -1.28 4.46
N LEU A 131 4.02 -0.52 4.23
CA LEU A 131 2.97 -0.33 5.22
C LEU A 131 2.27 -1.63 5.59
N LYS A 132 1.95 -2.49 4.61
CA LYS A 132 1.40 -3.83 4.88
C LYS A 132 2.32 -4.66 5.77
N ARG A 133 3.63 -4.69 5.46
CA ARG A 133 4.62 -5.38 6.31
C ARG A 133 4.68 -4.80 7.73
N ALA A 134 4.67 -3.47 7.85
CA ALA A 134 4.70 -2.80 9.15
C ALA A 134 3.46 -3.15 9.98
N VAL A 135 2.27 -3.15 9.37
CA VAL A 135 1.01 -3.53 10.03
C VAL A 135 1.02 -4.99 10.47
N SER A 136 1.54 -5.92 9.65
CA SER A 136 1.68 -7.32 10.04
C SER A 136 2.59 -7.50 11.26
N ILE A 137 3.76 -6.83 11.27
CA ILE A 137 4.69 -6.86 12.42
C ILE A 137 4.04 -6.24 13.66
N GLN A 138 3.30 -5.14 13.49
CA GLN A 138 2.59 -4.48 14.58
C GLN A 138 1.52 -5.42 15.18
N HIS A 139 0.78 -6.13 14.33
CA HIS A 139 -0.23 -7.08 14.76
C HIS A 139 0.37 -8.27 15.53
N GLU A 140 1.48 -8.83 15.04
CA GLU A 140 2.20 -9.91 15.72
C GLU A 140 2.68 -9.48 17.12
N ARG A 141 3.30 -8.30 17.23
CA ARG A 141 3.74 -7.75 18.52
C ARG A 141 2.59 -7.48 19.48
N GLN A 142 1.47 -7.00 18.96
CA GLN A 142 0.27 -6.77 19.77
C GLN A 142 -0.27 -8.08 20.33
N LYS A 143 -0.31 -9.13 19.50
CA LYS A 143 -0.72 -10.46 19.92
C LYS A 143 0.21 -11.04 20.99
N GLU A 144 1.53 -10.95 20.80
CA GLU A 144 2.49 -11.39 21.82
C GLU A 144 2.31 -10.65 23.16
N PHE A 145 1.98 -9.35 23.12
CA PHE A 145 1.73 -8.58 24.33
C PHE A 145 0.44 -9.04 25.04
N GLU A 146 -0.62 -9.32 24.28
CA GLU A 146 -1.87 -9.87 24.81
C GLU A 146 -1.64 -11.25 25.46
N ASP A 147 -0.90 -12.13 24.79
CA ASP A 147 -0.56 -13.46 25.31
C ASP A 147 0.24 -13.35 26.62
N ARG A 148 1.31 -12.52 26.65
CA ARG A 148 2.09 -12.26 27.87
C ARG A 148 1.25 -11.64 28.99
N SER A 149 0.29 -10.78 28.65
CA SER A 149 -0.61 -10.19 29.63
C SER A 149 -1.53 -11.24 30.27
N GLN A 150 -2.00 -12.23 29.49
CA GLN A 150 -2.79 -13.34 30.01
C GLN A 150 -1.95 -14.25 30.92
N GLU A 151 -0.74 -14.61 30.49
CA GLU A 151 0.21 -15.39 31.31
C GLU A 151 0.52 -14.69 32.63
N LEU A 152 0.78 -13.38 32.60
CA LEU A 152 1.03 -12.57 33.79
C LEU A 152 -0.17 -12.58 34.74
N HIS A 153 -1.39 -12.48 34.21
CA HIS A 153 -2.59 -12.56 35.03
C HIS A 153 -2.72 -13.94 35.69
N HIS A 154 -2.50 -15.01 34.94
CA HIS A 154 -2.50 -16.37 35.47
C HIS A 154 -1.46 -16.57 36.58
N LEU A 155 -0.23 -16.09 36.37
CA LEU A 155 0.84 -16.20 37.37
C LEU A 155 0.50 -15.41 38.64
N LYS A 156 -0.12 -14.22 38.53
CA LYS A 156 -0.59 -13.46 39.70
C LYS A 156 -1.65 -14.24 40.50
N GLN A 157 -2.56 -14.92 39.82
CA GLN A 157 -3.55 -15.77 40.49
C GLN A 157 -2.86 -16.93 41.24
N LEU A 158 -1.92 -17.61 40.59
CA LEU A 158 -1.18 -18.72 41.20
C LEU A 158 -0.35 -18.27 42.42
N VAL A 159 0.32 -17.12 42.32
CA VAL A 159 1.04 -16.53 43.46
C VAL A 159 0.10 -16.22 44.61
N SER A 160 -1.09 -15.66 44.33
CA SER A 160 -2.09 -15.37 45.37
C SER A 160 -2.58 -16.66 46.05
N GLN A 161 -2.78 -17.72 45.27
CA GLN A 161 -3.16 -19.04 45.79
C GLN A 161 -2.08 -19.63 46.71
N TYR A 162 -0.81 -19.59 46.30
CA TYR A 162 0.29 -20.08 47.14
C TYR A 162 0.47 -19.25 48.42
N GLN A 163 0.28 -17.94 48.36
CA GLN A 163 0.30 -17.07 49.55
C GLN A 163 -0.81 -17.45 50.55
N GLU A 164 -2.01 -17.78 50.06
CA GLU A 164 -3.10 -18.23 50.92
C GLU A 164 -2.82 -19.61 51.53
N GLN A 165 -2.29 -20.56 50.75
CA GLN A 165 -1.88 -21.86 51.26
C GLN A 165 -0.80 -21.75 52.34
N LEU A 166 0.19 -20.87 52.15
CA LEU A 166 1.23 -20.61 53.16
C LEU A 166 0.61 -20.09 54.46
N ARG A 167 -0.30 -19.11 54.36
CA ARG A 167 -1.01 -18.55 55.54
C ARG A 167 -1.80 -19.62 56.29
N THR A 168 -2.49 -20.51 55.58
CA THR A 168 -3.23 -21.62 56.21
C THR A 168 -2.28 -22.56 56.94
N LEU A 169 -1.18 -22.97 56.30
CA LEU A 169 -0.18 -23.84 56.92
C LEU A 169 0.49 -23.20 58.15
N GLU A 170 0.74 -21.89 58.11
CA GLU A 170 1.27 -21.14 59.25
C GLU A 170 0.30 -21.17 60.45
N VAL A 171 -1.00 -20.96 60.20
CA VAL A 171 -2.04 -21.03 61.23
C VAL A 171 -2.17 -22.44 61.79
N ASP A 172 -2.19 -23.48 60.93
CA ASP A 172 -2.28 -24.87 61.35
C ASP A 172 -1.08 -25.28 62.21
N ASN A 173 0.13 -24.88 61.81
CA ASN A 173 1.35 -25.17 62.55
C ASN A 173 1.34 -24.48 63.93
N TYR A 174 0.86 -23.24 63.99
CA TYR A 174 0.68 -22.52 65.25
C TYR A 174 -0.31 -23.23 66.17
N ALA A 175 -1.48 -23.64 65.65
CA ALA A 175 -2.50 -24.36 66.41
C ALA A 175 -1.95 -25.69 66.96
N LEU A 176 -1.27 -26.48 66.13
CA LEU A 176 -0.61 -27.72 66.55
C LEU A 176 0.44 -27.49 67.64
N THR A 177 1.28 -26.47 67.48
CA THR A 177 2.29 -26.09 68.48
C THR A 177 1.65 -25.71 69.82
N MET A 178 0.53 -24.97 69.78
CA MET A 178 -0.23 -24.59 70.98
C MET A 178 -0.86 -25.81 71.67
N HIS A 179 -1.50 -26.71 70.90
CA HIS A 179 -2.06 -27.95 71.44
C HIS A 179 -0.99 -28.86 72.05
N LEU A 180 0.19 -28.96 71.42
CA LEU A 180 1.31 -29.74 71.94
C LEU A 180 1.81 -29.19 73.28
N LYS A 181 1.97 -27.86 73.41
CA LYS A 181 2.34 -27.21 74.67
C LYS A 181 1.28 -27.46 75.75
N GLN A 182 0.00 -27.37 75.41
CA GLN A 182 -1.09 -27.63 76.35
C GLN A 182 -1.06 -29.09 76.82
N ALA A 183 -0.88 -30.07 75.92
CA ALA A 183 -0.79 -31.49 76.26
C ALA A 183 0.40 -31.80 77.18
N GLN A 184 1.54 -31.15 76.96
CA GLN A 184 2.73 -31.27 77.82
C GLN A 184 2.50 -30.68 79.21
N GLN A 185 1.78 -29.56 79.32
CA GLN A 185 1.46 -28.92 80.59
C GLN A 185 0.34 -29.64 81.35
N SER A 186 -0.63 -30.26 80.66
CA SER A 186 -1.67 -31.09 81.26
C SER A 186 -1.19 -32.48 81.69
N ASN A 187 0.04 -32.87 81.31
CA ASN A 187 0.71 -34.08 81.80
C ASN A 187 1.31 -33.90 83.22
N SER A 188 0.63 -33.18 84.10
CA SER A 188 0.76 -33.40 85.53
C SER A 188 0.10 -34.74 85.87
N ILE A 189 0.80 -35.85 85.61
CA ILE A 189 0.45 -37.18 86.12
C ILE A 189 0.42 -37.09 87.66
N PRO A 190 -0.73 -37.27 88.32
CA PRO A 190 -0.75 -37.57 89.74
C PRO A 190 -0.56 -39.09 89.88
N GLY A 191 0.68 -39.51 90.06
CA GLY A 191 0.98 -40.76 90.76
C GLY A 191 1.21 -42.03 89.93
N ARG A 192 2.33 -42.68 90.28
CA ARG A 192 2.67 -44.11 90.16
C ARG A 192 3.01 -44.65 88.77
N PHE A 193 4.27 -44.46 88.40
CA PHE A 193 5.03 -45.57 87.85
C PHE A 193 5.18 -46.64 88.95
N HIS A 194 4.78 -47.88 88.67
CA HIS A 194 5.10 -49.02 89.53
C HIS A 194 6.57 -49.39 89.29
N PRO A 195 7.43 -49.40 90.33
CA PRO A 195 8.74 -50.01 90.21
C PRO A 195 8.60 -51.53 90.36
N ASP A 196 9.29 -52.25 89.48
CA ASP A 196 9.59 -53.69 89.52
C ASP A 196 8.44 -54.67 89.76
N VAL A 197 8.08 -55.40 88.70
CA VAL A 197 7.70 -56.81 88.84
C VAL A 197 8.52 -57.60 87.82
N PHE A 198 9.23 -58.60 88.36
CA PHE A 198 10.14 -59.55 87.72
C PHE A 198 9.54 -60.29 86.51
#